data_AF-A0A5S3YWB6-F1
#
_entry.id   AF-A0A5S3YWB6-F1
#
_cell.length_a   1.000
_cell.length_b   1.000
_cell.length_c   1.000
_cell.angle_alpha   90.00
_cell.angle_beta   90.00
_cell.angle_gamma   90.00
#
_symmetry.space_group_name_H-M   'P 1'
#
loop_
_entity.id
_entity.type
_entity.pdbx_description
1 polymer ?
#
loop_
_entity_poly.entity_id
_entity_poly.type
_entity_poly.pdbx_seq_one_letter_code
_entity_poly.pdbx_strand_id
1 'polypeptide(L)'
;MKIKAIISIISSAVLTACVAANATPDQASNSDYRIQVFKDCEIVKDMAMSPTQVSAYKAFQNIENKMTLLEKPVRDMDEELAEYHAQLEALSSDFKYEDENILKIDKQKLREHNEIARKMEKIVRSHEADIRAIEQEARRIESASKRFEQAIKPSLVGLEHDQVQIINRKTAKPFKCYQHS
;
A
#
# COMPACT_ATOMS: atom_id res chain seq x y z
N MET A 1 10.74 26.85 -13.33
CA MET A 1 10.15 25.51 -13.42
C MET A 1 9.58 25.15 -12.05
N LYS A 2 8.28 24.93 -11.93
CA LYS A 2 7.65 24.51 -10.66
C LYS A 2 7.60 22.98 -10.65
N ILE A 3 8.53 22.36 -9.93
CA ILE A 3 8.53 20.91 -9.71
C ILE A 3 7.41 20.64 -8.71
N LYS A 4 6.35 19.95 -9.17
CA LYS A 4 5.28 19.44 -8.31
C LYS A 4 5.90 18.36 -7.41
N ALA A 5 6.01 18.64 -6.12
CA ALA A 5 6.41 17.66 -5.12
C ALA A 5 5.37 16.53 -5.06
N ILE A 6 5.83 15.32 -5.34
CA ILE A 6 5.05 14.09 -5.18
C ILE A 6 5.07 13.78 -3.68
N ILE A 7 3.93 13.95 -3.03
CA ILE A 7 3.74 13.65 -1.60
C ILE A 7 3.80 12.12 -1.44
N SER A 8 4.90 11.63 -0.86
CA SER A 8 5.03 10.23 -0.43
C SER A 8 4.66 10.13 1.05
N ILE A 9 3.46 9.62 1.34
CA ILE A 9 3.01 9.33 2.71
C ILE A 9 3.43 7.89 3.01
N ILE A 10 4.47 7.71 3.82
CA ILE A 10 4.89 6.40 4.31
C ILE A 10 4.19 6.16 5.65
N SER A 11 3.03 5.52 5.62
CA SER A 11 2.35 5.04 6.82
C SER A 11 3.06 3.80 7.36
N SER A 12 3.72 3.91 8.51
CA SER A 12 4.19 2.76 9.28
C SER A 12 3.18 2.45 10.39
N ALA A 13 2.27 1.49 10.15
CA ALA A 13 1.34 1.01 11.17
C ALA A 13 1.88 -0.28 11.81
N VAL A 14 2.12 -0.24 13.13
CA VAL A 14 2.27 -1.46 13.95
C VAL A 14 1.09 -1.55 14.89
N LEU A 15 0.40 -2.70 14.83
CA LEU A 15 -0.82 -3.03 15.56
C LEU A 15 -0.54 -3.23 17.06
N THR A 16 -1.37 -2.67 17.94
CA THR A 16 -1.70 -3.31 19.22
C THR A 16 -3.06 -2.87 19.79
N ALA A 17 -3.89 -3.90 20.03
CA ALA A 17 -5.02 -4.08 20.97
C ALA A 17 -6.28 -3.19 20.92
N CYS A 18 -7.42 -3.90 20.81
CA CYS A 18 -8.79 -3.44 20.82
C CYS A 18 -9.27 -2.91 22.18
N VAL A 19 -10.03 -1.83 22.17
CA VAL A 19 -11.04 -1.56 23.23
C VAL A 19 -12.29 -1.00 22.55
N ALA A 20 -13.41 -1.70 22.71
CA ALA A 20 -14.73 -1.19 22.30
C ALA A 20 -15.17 -0.10 23.26
N ALA A 21 -15.60 1.06 22.75
CA ALA A 21 -16.21 2.11 23.56
C ALA A 21 -17.45 2.68 22.86
N ASN A 22 -18.56 2.68 23.58
CA ASN A 22 -19.84 3.29 23.21
C ASN A 22 -19.67 4.81 23.06
N ALA A 23 -20.28 5.38 22.02
CA ALA A 23 -20.20 6.81 21.74
C ALA A 23 -21.35 7.59 22.39
N THR A 24 -21.01 8.56 23.23
CA THR A 24 -21.87 9.71 23.58
C THR A 24 -21.34 10.97 22.86
N PRO A 25 -22.20 11.83 22.30
CA PRO A 25 -21.78 13.09 21.70
C PRO A 25 -21.93 14.22 22.73
N ASP A 26 -20.82 14.81 23.19
CA ASP A 26 -20.53 16.25 23.12
C ASP A 26 -19.26 16.59 23.92
N GLN A 27 -18.76 17.82 23.71
CA GLN A 27 -17.59 18.46 24.32
C GLN A 27 -16.28 18.31 23.54
N ALA A 28 -15.64 19.45 23.31
CA ALA A 28 -14.34 19.65 22.67
C ALA A 28 -13.38 18.50 23.00
N SER A 29 -13.39 17.46 22.16
CA SER A 29 -12.64 16.25 22.45
C SER A 29 -11.18 16.62 22.34
N ASN A 30 -10.47 16.58 23.46
CA ASN A 30 -9.02 16.57 23.47
C ASN A 30 -8.57 15.27 22.79
N SER A 31 -8.64 15.25 21.46
CA SER A 31 -8.23 14.12 20.66
C SER A 31 -6.75 13.90 20.92
N ASP A 32 -6.38 12.66 21.26
CA ASP A 32 -4.98 12.27 21.36
C ASP A 32 -4.25 12.45 20.01
N TYR A 33 -4.99 12.56 18.90
CA TYR A 33 -4.44 12.77 17.57
C TYR A 33 -4.14 14.24 17.26
N ARG A 34 -2.96 14.47 16.71
CA ARG A 34 -2.45 15.81 16.39
C ARG A 34 -1.80 15.86 15.03
N ILE A 35 -1.87 17.04 14.43
CA ILE A 35 -1.14 17.42 13.23
C ILE A 35 0.10 18.18 13.69
N GLN A 36 1.27 17.63 13.40
CA GLN A 36 2.55 18.31 13.54
C GLN A 36 3.02 18.73 12.15
N VAL A 37 3.33 20.00 11.99
CA VAL A 37 3.78 20.61 10.75
C VAL A 37 5.22 21.01 10.92
N PHE A 38 6.06 20.63 9.97
CA PHE A 38 7.51 20.83 10.03
C PHE A 38 8.00 21.69 8.88
N LYS A 39 8.93 22.60 9.20
CA LYS A 39 9.74 23.35 8.25
C LYS A 39 11.19 23.22 8.69
N ASP A 40 12.07 22.82 7.78
CA ASP A 40 13.51 22.67 8.09
C ASP A 40 13.78 21.79 9.33
N CYS A 41 13.00 20.72 9.49
CA CYS A 41 13.00 19.79 10.63
C CYS A 41 12.56 20.35 11.98
N GLU A 42 12.09 21.59 12.04
CA GLU A 42 11.53 22.19 13.24
C GLU A 42 10.00 22.17 13.20
N ILE A 43 9.37 21.93 14.35
CA ILE A 43 7.90 21.97 14.47
C ILE A 43 7.47 23.43 14.41
N VAL A 44 6.85 23.83 13.30
CA VAL A 44 6.26 25.16 13.14
C VAL A 44 4.81 25.22 13.61
N LYS A 45 4.13 24.06 13.68
CA LYS A 45 2.78 23.96 14.24
C LYS A 45 2.54 22.60 14.87
N ASP A 46 1.89 22.61 16.02
CA ASP A 46 1.29 21.42 16.63
C ASP A 46 -0.16 21.71 17.02
N MET A 47 -1.12 21.05 16.37
CA MET A 47 -2.54 21.30 16.57
C MET A 47 -3.36 20.02 16.76
N ALA A 48 -4.38 20.10 17.61
CA ALA A 48 -5.31 18.99 17.80
C ALA A 48 -6.14 18.79 16.53
N MET A 49 -6.35 17.53 16.15
CA MET A 49 -7.26 17.21 15.06
C MET A 49 -8.71 17.40 15.49
N SER A 50 -9.52 17.99 14.62
CA SER A 50 -10.97 18.04 14.78
C SER A 50 -11.59 16.64 14.67
N PRO A 51 -12.82 16.42 15.18
CA PRO A 51 -13.51 15.13 15.04
C PRO A 51 -13.61 14.64 13.59
N THR A 52 -13.86 15.55 12.63
CA THR A 52 -13.92 15.22 11.20
C THR A 52 -12.57 14.74 10.67
N GLN A 53 -11.48 15.40 11.05
CA GLN A 53 -10.12 15.00 10.67
C GLN A 53 -9.75 13.64 11.27
N VAL A 54 -10.08 13.41 12.55
CA VAL A 54 -9.83 12.12 13.23
C VAL A 54 -10.61 11.00 12.56
N SER A 55 -11.88 11.23 12.22
CA SER A 55 -12.72 10.26 11.53
C SER A 55 -12.13 9.90 10.16
N ALA A 56 -11.74 10.89 9.36
CA ALA A 56 -11.12 10.67 8.06
C ALA A 56 -9.80 9.90 8.17
N TYR A 57 -8.96 10.23 9.15
CA TYR A 57 -7.70 9.54 9.40
C TYR A 57 -7.91 8.07 9.82
N LYS A 58 -8.81 7.81 10.78
CA LYS A 58 -9.12 6.44 11.20
C LYS A 58 -9.73 5.61 10.07
N ALA A 59 -10.56 6.22 9.22
CA ALA A 59 -11.10 5.54 8.04
C ALA A 59 -9.98 5.13 7.07
N PHE A 60 -8.98 6.01 6.87
CA PHE A 60 -7.80 5.70 6.07
C PHE A 60 -6.97 4.56 6.68
N GLN A 61 -6.63 4.65 7.98
CA GLN A 61 -5.88 3.61 8.69
C GLN A 61 -6.57 2.24 8.66
N ASN A 62 -7.90 2.20 8.76
CA ASN A 62 -8.64 0.94 8.69
C ASN A 62 -8.49 0.25 7.33
N ILE A 63 -8.40 1.02 6.25
CA ILE A 63 -8.19 0.47 4.91
C ILE A 63 -6.74 -0.01 4.77
N GLU A 64 -5.76 0.74 5.28
CA GLU A 64 -4.35 0.29 5.32
C GLU A 64 -4.21 -1.06 6.05
N ASN A 65 -4.85 -1.20 7.23
CA ASN A 65 -4.83 -2.46 7.97
C ASN A 65 -5.44 -3.62 7.17
N LYS A 66 -6.52 -3.37 6.41
CA LYS A 66 -7.10 -4.39 5.53
C LYS A 66 -6.18 -4.76 4.39
N MET A 67 -5.50 -3.79 3.78
CA MET A 67 -4.50 -4.05 2.75
C MET A 67 -3.36 -4.92 3.27
N THR A 68 -2.85 -4.66 4.48
CA THR A 68 -1.83 -5.51 5.11
C THR A 68 -2.29 -6.96 5.28
N LEU A 69 -3.57 -7.20 5.56
CA LEU A 69 -4.12 -8.55 5.62
C LEU A 69 -4.20 -9.22 4.24
N LEU A 70 -4.47 -8.44 3.20
CA LEU A 70 -4.54 -8.91 1.81
C LEU A 70 -3.16 -9.11 1.16
N GLU A 71 -2.08 -8.58 1.73
CA GLU A 71 -0.71 -8.81 1.24
C GLU A 71 -0.31 -10.29 1.32
N LYS A 72 -0.77 -11.01 2.35
CA LYS A 72 -0.36 -12.41 2.55
C LYS A 72 -0.82 -13.31 1.37
N PRO A 73 -2.11 -13.36 0.99
CA PRO A 73 -2.53 -14.18 -0.15
C PRO A 73 -1.79 -13.89 -1.45
N VAL A 74 -1.39 -12.64 -1.70
CA VAL A 74 -0.59 -12.29 -2.89
C VAL A 74 0.82 -12.84 -2.81
N ARG A 75 1.46 -12.75 -1.64
CA ARG A 75 2.77 -13.37 -1.44
C ARG A 75 2.71 -14.88 -1.58
N ASP A 76 1.67 -15.51 -1.01
CA ASP A 76 1.47 -16.95 -1.12
C ASP A 76 1.31 -17.36 -2.62
N MET A 77 0.54 -16.58 -3.41
CA MET A 77 0.44 -16.77 -4.87
C MET A 77 1.78 -16.62 -5.59
N ASP A 78 2.58 -15.60 -5.25
CA ASP A 78 3.88 -15.35 -5.86
C ASP A 78 4.86 -16.51 -5.58
N GLU A 79 4.86 -17.02 -4.35
CA GLU A 79 5.63 -18.20 -3.95
C GLU A 79 5.20 -19.45 -4.73
N GLU A 80 3.89 -19.68 -4.92
CA GLU A 80 3.38 -20.79 -5.73
C GLU A 80 3.77 -20.67 -7.22
N LEU A 81 3.79 -19.45 -7.77
CA LEU A 81 4.15 -19.19 -9.16
C LEU A 81 5.66 -19.29 -9.42
N ALA A 82 6.50 -18.99 -8.43
CA ALA A 82 7.95 -18.96 -8.59
C ALA A 82 8.55 -20.29 -9.09
N GLU A 83 8.04 -21.42 -8.59
CA GLU A 83 8.51 -22.75 -9.02
C GLU A 83 8.22 -22.99 -10.51
N TYR A 84 7.02 -22.65 -10.97
CA TYR A 84 6.62 -22.83 -12.36
C TYR A 84 7.29 -21.82 -13.30
N HIS A 85 7.55 -20.61 -12.81
CA HIS A 85 8.31 -19.62 -13.56
C HIS A 85 9.75 -20.13 -13.83
N ALA A 86 10.42 -20.69 -12.83
CA ALA A 86 11.74 -21.31 -13.00
C ALA A 86 11.72 -22.49 -14.00
N GLN A 87 10.67 -23.31 -13.96
CA GLN A 87 10.50 -24.41 -14.93
C GLN A 87 10.31 -23.90 -16.37
N LEU A 88 9.53 -22.81 -16.57
CA LEU A 88 9.37 -22.18 -17.88
C LEU A 88 10.69 -21.60 -18.40
N GLU A 89 11.44 -20.90 -17.56
CA GLU A 89 12.74 -20.33 -17.94
C GLU A 89 13.71 -21.43 -18.38
N ALA A 90 13.78 -22.54 -17.65
CA ALA A 90 14.61 -23.69 -18.03
C ALA A 90 14.19 -24.30 -19.39
N LEU A 91 12.88 -24.40 -19.64
CA LEU A 91 12.33 -24.90 -20.90
C LEU A 91 12.48 -23.93 -22.07
N SER A 92 12.55 -22.62 -21.81
CA SER A 92 12.60 -21.57 -22.83
C SER A 92 13.86 -21.59 -23.69
N SER A 93 14.86 -22.36 -23.28
CA SER A 93 16.22 -22.32 -23.82
C SER A 93 16.44 -22.99 -25.18
N ASP A 94 15.48 -23.73 -25.77
CA ASP A 94 15.50 -24.07 -27.22
C ASP A 94 14.30 -24.95 -27.61
N PHE A 95 13.20 -24.31 -28.04
CA PHE A 95 12.09 -25.00 -28.72
C PHE A 95 12.33 -25.17 -30.22
N LYS A 96 13.27 -24.39 -30.76
CA LYS A 96 13.63 -24.35 -32.17
C LYS A 96 15.11 -24.67 -32.27
N TYR A 97 15.46 -25.65 -33.08
CA TYR A 97 16.85 -25.96 -33.36
C TYR A 97 17.01 -26.16 -34.86
N GLU A 98 18.19 -25.86 -35.37
CA GLU A 98 18.52 -26.07 -36.77
C GLU A 98 19.22 -27.41 -36.90
N ASP A 99 18.69 -28.27 -37.77
CA ASP A 99 19.27 -29.56 -38.08
C ASP A 99 19.20 -29.74 -39.60
N GLU A 100 20.35 -29.97 -40.23
CA GLU A 100 20.48 -30.07 -41.70
C GLU A 100 19.93 -28.86 -42.48
N ASN A 101 20.12 -27.63 -41.99
CA ASN A 101 19.54 -26.38 -42.54
C ASN A 101 17.99 -26.36 -42.57
N ILE A 102 17.35 -27.22 -41.78
CA ILE A 102 15.91 -27.23 -41.58
C ILE A 102 15.64 -26.80 -40.14
N LEU A 103 14.81 -25.78 -39.97
CA LEU A 103 14.29 -25.37 -38.67
C LEU A 103 13.35 -26.45 -38.14
N LYS A 104 13.75 -27.15 -37.07
CA LYS A 104 12.93 -28.15 -36.38
C LYS A 104 12.39 -27.57 -35.07
N ILE A 105 11.19 -28.01 -34.69
CA ILE A 105 10.53 -27.62 -33.44
C ILE A 105 10.43 -28.84 -32.54
N ASP A 106 10.87 -28.70 -31.30
CA ASP A 106 10.66 -29.70 -30.27
C ASP A 106 9.21 -29.65 -29.77
N LYS A 107 8.37 -30.52 -30.34
CA LYS A 107 6.96 -30.64 -29.97
C LYS A 107 6.74 -31.14 -28.55
N GLN A 108 7.70 -31.86 -27.96
CA GLN A 108 7.60 -32.34 -26.59
C GLN A 108 7.80 -31.17 -25.62
N LYS A 109 8.89 -30.41 -25.76
CA LYS A 109 9.13 -29.21 -24.96
C LYS A 109 7.98 -28.20 -25.09
N LEU A 110 7.40 -28.06 -26.29
CA LEU A 110 6.22 -27.22 -26.49
C LEU A 110 4.99 -27.71 -25.71
N ARG A 111 4.79 -29.02 -25.56
CA ARG A 111 3.71 -29.57 -24.74
C ARG A 111 3.96 -29.31 -23.25
N GLU A 112 5.18 -29.55 -22.78
CA GLU A 112 5.60 -29.30 -21.40
C GLU A 112 5.43 -27.82 -21.01
N HIS A 113 5.85 -26.90 -21.89
CA HIS A 113 5.62 -25.46 -21.72
C HIS A 113 4.12 -25.14 -21.56
N ASN A 114 3.26 -25.69 -22.42
CA ASN A 114 1.81 -25.47 -22.35
C ASN A 114 1.19 -26.06 -21.08
N GLU A 115 1.71 -27.18 -20.58
CA GLU A 115 1.23 -27.77 -19.32
C GLU A 115 1.59 -26.89 -18.12
N ILE A 116 2.81 -26.36 -18.06
CA ILE A 116 3.23 -25.45 -17.00
C ILE A 116 2.42 -24.16 -17.04
N ALA A 117 2.22 -23.57 -18.23
CA ALA A 117 1.38 -22.39 -18.39
C ALA A 117 -0.05 -22.62 -17.85
N ARG A 118 -0.65 -23.79 -18.09
CA ARG A 118 -1.97 -24.16 -17.54
C ARG A 118 -1.97 -24.30 -16.02
N LYS A 119 -0.88 -24.78 -15.42
CA LYS A 119 -0.72 -24.87 -13.95
C LYS A 119 -0.65 -23.47 -13.34
N MET A 120 0.15 -22.57 -13.91
CA MET A 120 0.22 -21.17 -13.49
C MET A 120 -1.14 -20.48 -13.60
N GLU A 121 -1.85 -20.69 -14.71
CA GLU A 121 -3.19 -20.13 -14.90
C GLU A 121 -4.20 -20.66 -13.86
N LYS A 122 -4.05 -21.92 -13.41
CA LYS A 122 -4.86 -22.45 -12.30
C LYS A 122 -4.57 -21.75 -10.97
N ILE A 123 -3.30 -21.47 -10.66
CA ILE A 123 -2.89 -20.75 -9.45
C ILE A 123 -3.46 -19.33 -9.45
N VAL A 124 -3.29 -18.60 -10.56
CA VAL A 124 -3.86 -17.25 -10.67
C VAL A 124 -5.38 -17.27 -10.50
N ARG A 125 -6.07 -18.27 -11.07
CA ARG A 125 -7.52 -18.43 -10.89
C ARG A 125 -7.92 -18.76 -9.45
N SER A 126 -7.14 -19.55 -8.71
CA SER A 126 -7.46 -19.82 -7.30
C SER A 126 -7.33 -18.57 -6.42
N HIS A 127 -6.50 -17.61 -6.81
CA HIS A 127 -6.32 -16.33 -6.12
C HIS A 127 -7.16 -15.17 -6.66
N GLU A 128 -8.06 -15.41 -7.62
CA GLU A 128 -8.83 -14.35 -8.28
C GLU A 128 -9.69 -13.54 -7.28
N ALA A 129 -10.20 -14.19 -6.23
CA ALA A 129 -10.95 -13.51 -5.17
C ALA A 129 -10.07 -12.53 -4.37
N ASP A 130 -8.84 -12.92 -4.06
CA ASP A 130 -7.88 -12.09 -3.33
C ASP A 130 -7.45 -10.88 -4.16
N ILE A 131 -7.16 -11.10 -5.46
CA ILE A 131 -6.82 -10.04 -6.41
C ILE A 131 -7.95 -9.00 -6.49
N ARG A 132 -9.21 -9.45 -6.64
CA ARG A 132 -10.37 -8.54 -6.65
C ARG A 132 -10.55 -7.79 -5.33
N ALA A 133 -10.26 -8.42 -4.20
CA ALA A 133 -10.33 -7.77 -2.90
C ALA A 133 -9.31 -6.62 -2.79
N ILE A 134 -8.08 -6.84 -3.28
CA ILE A 134 -7.03 -5.81 -3.34
C ILE A 134 -7.43 -4.66 -4.24
N GLU A 135 -7.93 -4.94 -5.44
CA GLU A 135 -8.40 -3.89 -6.34
C GLU A 135 -9.50 -3.04 -5.71
N GLN A 136 -10.42 -3.68 -4.96
CA GLN A 136 -11.47 -2.98 -4.26
C GLN A 136 -10.93 -2.10 -3.13
N GLU A 137 -10.01 -2.62 -2.31
CA GLU A 137 -9.41 -1.84 -1.23
C GLU A 137 -8.50 -0.71 -1.76
N ALA A 138 -7.78 -0.91 -2.87
CA ALA A 138 -7.00 0.14 -3.53
C ALA A 138 -7.88 1.33 -3.96
N ARG A 139 -9.07 1.08 -4.52
CA ARG A 139 -10.05 2.14 -4.82
C ARG A 139 -10.55 2.85 -3.55
N ARG A 140 -10.71 2.11 -2.45
CA ARG A 140 -11.08 2.69 -1.15
C ARG A 140 -9.97 3.56 -0.58
N ILE A 141 -8.70 3.15 -0.70
CA ILE A 141 -7.52 3.95 -0.32
C ILE A 141 -7.53 5.28 -1.04
N GLU A 142 -7.68 5.28 -2.36
CA GLU A 142 -7.69 6.52 -3.15
C GLU A 142 -8.78 7.48 -2.66
N SER A 143 -9.99 6.96 -2.45
CA SER A 143 -11.13 7.73 -1.97
C SER A 143 -10.92 8.26 -0.55
N ALA A 144 -10.37 7.44 0.36
CA ALA A 144 -10.11 7.83 1.74
C ALA A 144 -8.95 8.82 1.85
N SER A 145 -7.90 8.65 1.06
CA SER A 145 -6.77 9.57 0.95
C SER A 145 -7.25 10.96 0.53
N LYS A 146 -8.06 11.05 -0.54
CA LYS A 146 -8.68 12.32 -0.98
C LYS A 146 -9.51 12.98 0.12
N ARG A 147 -10.36 12.22 0.82
CA ARG A 147 -11.15 12.74 1.95
C ARG A 147 -10.28 13.24 3.09
N PHE A 148 -9.23 12.50 3.43
CA PHE A 148 -8.30 12.87 4.48
C PHE A 148 -7.53 14.14 4.12
N GLU A 149 -6.99 14.23 2.89
CA GLU A 149 -6.33 15.43 2.38
C GLU A 149 -7.26 16.65 2.45
N GLN A 150 -8.50 16.51 1.97
CA GLN A 150 -9.50 17.58 2.03
C GLN A 150 -9.81 18.02 3.47
N ALA A 151 -9.80 17.10 4.43
CA ALA A 151 -10.05 17.42 5.83
C ALA A 151 -8.88 18.16 6.51
N ILE A 152 -7.63 17.86 6.13
CA ILE A 152 -6.44 18.47 6.76
C ILE A 152 -5.98 19.75 6.08
N LYS A 153 -6.17 19.88 4.76
CA LYS A 153 -5.65 21.01 3.97
C LYS A 153 -6.05 22.39 4.51
N PRO A 154 -7.29 22.63 4.98
CA PRO A 154 -7.65 23.91 5.60
C PRO A 154 -6.81 24.27 6.82
N SER A 155 -6.36 23.27 7.59
CA SER A 155 -5.48 23.48 8.76
C SER A 155 -4.04 23.85 8.39
N LEU A 156 -3.66 23.68 7.12
CA LEU A 156 -2.32 23.96 6.61
C LEU A 156 -2.23 25.29 5.84
N VAL A 157 -3.37 25.97 5.62
CA VAL A 157 -3.39 27.24 4.87
C VAL A 157 -2.56 28.30 5.59
N GLY A 158 -1.65 28.93 4.85
CA GLY A 158 -0.77 29.98 5.37
C GLY A 158 0.42 29.47 6.19
N LEU A 159 0.61 28.15 6.32
CA LEU A 159 1.79 27.56 6.93
C LEU A 159 2.80 27.15 5.85
N GLU A 160 4.00 27.71 5.88
CA GLU A 160 5.12 27.16 5.13
C GLU A 160 5.60 25.87 5.80
N HIS A 161 5.73 24.79 5.02
CA HIS A 161 6.08 23.48 5.55
C HIS A 161 6.65 22.57 4.46
N ASP A 162 7.51 21.65 4.89
CA ASP A 162 8.07 20.61 4.03
C ASP A 162 7.43 19.25 4.33
N GLN A 163 6.99 19.02 5.58
CA GLN A 163 6.46 17.74 6.05
C GLN A 163 5.31 17.95 7.03
N VAL A 164 4.33 17.03 7.00
CA VAL A 164 3.20 16.97 7.93
C VAL A 164 3.14 15.56 8.51
N GLN A 165 3.05 15.46 9.83
CA GLN A 165 2.91 14.21 10.54
C GLN A 165 1.60 14.18 11.34
N ILE A 166 0.93 13.04 11.30
CA ILE A 166 -0.14 12.74 12.24
C ILE A 166 0.42 11.86 13.35
N ILE A 167 0.29 12.32 14.60
CA ILE A 167 0.71 11.55 15.77
C ILE A 167 -0.48 11.26 16.67
N ASN A 168 -0.42 10.16 17.42
CA ASN A 168 -1.23 9.96 18.61
C ASN A 168 -0.34 10.16 19.83
N ARG A 169 -0.66 11.12 20.70
CA ARG A 169 0.14 11.48 21.87
C ARG A 169 0.49 10.31 22.79
N LYS A 170 -0.34 9.27 22.83
CA LYS A 170 -0.13 8.09 23.70
C LYS A 170 0.85 7.08 23.10
N THR A 171 1.03 7.09 21.78
CA THR A 171 1.81 6.07 21.06
C THR A 171 2.88 6.66 20.13
N ALA A 172 3.02 7.99 20.10
CA ALA A 172 3.92 8.69 19.21
C ALA A 172 5.37 8.26 19.44
N LYS A 173 6.05 7.91 18.34
CA LYS A 173 7.51 7.75 18.32
C LYS A 173 8.15 9.09 17.91
N PRO A 174 9.43 9.33 18.26
CA PRO A 174 10.15 10.52 17.82
C PRO A 174 10.13 10.64 16.30
N PHE A 175 9.86 11.85 15.81
CA PHE A 175 9.87 12.14 14.38
C PHE A 175 11.29 11.97 13.81
N LYS A 176 11.40 11.28 12.67
CA LYS A 176 12.63 11.24 11.88
C LYS A 176 12.47 12.24 10.73
N CYS A 177 13.13 13.38 10.85
CA CYS A 177 13.14 14.35 9.75
C CYS A 177 14.05 13.87 8.63
N TYR A 178 13.54 13.92 7.40
CA TYR A 178 14.34 13.70 6.20
C TYR A 178 14.73 15.05 5.62
N GLN A 179 15.98 15.45 5.77
CA GLN A 179 16.54 16.59 5.03
C GLN A 179 16.88 16.11 3.62
N HIS A 180 16.25 16.69 2.61
CA HIS A 180 16.76 16.59 1.25
C HIS A 180 17.94 17.57 1.14
N SER A 181 19.15 17.02 1.30
CA SER A 181 20.43 17.67 0.96
C SER A 181 20.53 17.97 -0.54
#